data_AF-A0A674P2P4-F1
#
_entry.id   AF-A0A674P2P4-F1
#
_cell.length_a   1.000
_cell.length_b   1.000
_cell.length_c   1.000
_cell.angle_alpha   90.00
_cell.angle_beta   90.00
_cell.angle_gamma   90.00
#
_symmetry.space_group_name_H-M   'P 1'
#
loop_
_entity.id
_entity.type
_entity.pdbx_description
1 polymer ?
#
loop_
_entity_poly.entity_id
_entity_poly.type
_entity_poly.pdbx_seq_one_letter_code
_entity_poly.pdbx_strand_id
1 'polypeptide(L)'
;MGSICGFTVVTGGAARLVFGYDSYGNTCGRRNQQIEGVWLSGLDHTDRKFVFFLDPCNIDIVQRRIRSMALCVSLCPTEELKTYQDLKRFAMLNGSELCSYELAGHKYPSLPDRFSKCPKLPVPPSKPLPVFNRCTPLDVSCYSKFAEAMVTFVSDDNSLHRLISSVAASKELIIGLCFLALVLSMILMMIIRYISAVLIWILTSLVVLGSLAGTSVLWWLYIDHRLSGNDTLTKTRKDPREEADWFLFPNQILWFQVILLLLMLFMRKRVALTIALFHVAGKVFIHLPLLTLQPFVTFLALLLFWIYWILVLLFLGTTGNPVQNEETGLTEFRLTGHLRYLTWYHAVGLVWITEFILACQQMTVAGAVVTYYFTRDKNRLPVTPILSSVLRLVRYHLGTVAKGSFIITLVKIPRLILMYIHNQLKGKENAFARCLLKTCICCLWCLEKCLNYLNQNAYAATAINSTSFCTSARDAFVILVENALRVATINAVGDFVLFLGKILIVTSTAFAGVMLLNYQRDYAEWLLPLAIVCLFSFLVAHCFLSIFEIVVDVLFLCFAIDTKYNDGTPGKEFFMDKALMVNRSGLLLLATPTCFHL
;
A
#
# COMPACT_ATOMS: atom_id res chain seq x y z
N MET A 1 13.71 -15.16 4.80
CA MET A 1 14.17 -14.39 3.61
C MET A 1 15.65 -14.56 3.34
N GLY A 2 16.54 -14.14 4.24
CA GLY A 2 18.00 -14.28 4.05
C GLY A 2 18.44 -15.71 3.71
N SER A 3 17.93 -16.71 4.43
CA SER A 3 18.21 -18.12 4.14
C SER A 3 17.71 -18.59 2.77
N ILE A 4 16.60 -18.04 2.26
CA ILE A 4 16.10 -18.34 0.92
C ILE A 4 17.08 -17.77 -0.11
N CYS A 5 17.47 -16.50 0.06
CA CYS A 5 18.47 -15.87 -0.80
C CYS A 5 19.80 -16.65 -0.79
N GLY A 6 20.30 -17.05 0.38
CA GLY A 6 21.51 -17.86 0.49
C GLY A 6 21.37 -19.20 -0.23
N PHE A 7 20.23 -19.88 -0.05
CA PHE A 7 19.94 -21.14 -0.74
C PHE A 7 19.89 -20.99 -2.26
N THR A 8 19.24 -19.95 -2.79
CA THR A 8 19.16 -19.71 -4.26
C THR A 8 20.51 -19.31 -4.86
N VAL A 9 21.39 -18.69 -4.09
CA VAL A 9 22.79 -18.43 -4.50
C VAL A 9 23.60 -19.73 -4.53
N VAL A 10 23.53 -20.55 -3.48
CA VAL A 10 24.29 -21.81 -3.38
C VAL A 10 23.86 -22.83 -4.43
N THR A 11 22.56 -22.94 -4.71
CA THR A 11 22.00 -23.84 -5.74
C THR A 11 22.13 -23.30 -7.17
N GLY A 12 22.83 -22.18 -7.36
CA GLY A 12 23.08 -21.59 -8.67
C GLY A 12 21.84 -20.96 -9.33
N GLY A 13 20.70 -20.82 -8.65
CA GLY A 13 19.52 -20.13 -9.17
C GLY A 13 19.82 -18.66 -9.50
N ALA A 14 20.53 -17.96 -8.61
CA ALA A 14 20.97 -16.59 -8.86
C ALA A 14 21.89 -16.50 -10.11
N ALA A 15 22.77 -17.47 -10.30
CA ALA A 15 23.62 -17.55 -11.49
C ALA A 15 22.80 -17.81 -12.77
N ARG A 16 21.84 -18.73 -12.73
CA ARG A 16 20.92 -19.02 -13.84
C ARG A 16 20.09 -17.79 -14.24
N LEU A 17 19.76 -16.91 -13.31
CA LEU A 17 19.08 -15.64 -13.64
C LEU A 17 19.99 -14.67 -14.40
N VAL A 18 21.21 -14.45 -13.91
CA VAL A 18 22.16 -13.45 -14.43
C VAL A 18 22.82 -13.93 -15.74
N PHE A 19 23.43 -15.11 -15.72
CA PHE A 19 24.16 -15.67 -16.85
C PHE A 19 23.23 -16.36 -17.86
N GLY A 20 22.05 -16.80 -17.41
CA GLY A 20 21.15 -17.60 -18.24
C GLY A 20 21.59 -19.06 -18.34
N TYR A 21 20.70 -19.89 -18.87
CA TYR A 21 20.93 -21.32 -19.07
C TYR A 21 20.34 -21.75 -20.41
N ASP A 22 20.92 -22.80 -21.00
CA ASP A 22 20.47 -23.40 -22.25
C ASP A 22 19.33 -24.42 -22.04
N SER A 23 18.73 -24.93 -23.12
CA SER A 23 17.63 -25.90 -23.02
C SER A 23 18.05 -27.28 -22.49
N TYR A 24 19.33 -27.53 -22.27
CA TYR A 24 19.87 -28.76 -21.70
C TYR A 24 20.23 -28.60 -20.21
N GLY A 25 19.99 -27.42 -19.63
CA GLY A 25 20.21 -27.13 -18.22
C GLY A 25 21.61 -26.59 -17.89
N ASN A 26 22.47 -26.36 -18.88
CA ASN A 26 23.79 -25.78 -18.68
C ASN A 26 23.69 -24.26 -18.47
N THR A 27 24.36 -23.74 -17.45
CA THR A 27 24.51 -22.30 -17.22
C THR A 27 25.64 -21.77 -18.11
N CYS A 28 25.35 -20.71 -18.86
CA CYS A 28 26.33 -20.11 -19.78
C CYS A 28 27.45 -19.38 -19.01
N GLY A 29 28.66 -19.34 -19.58
CA GLY A 29 29.82 -18.68 -18.96
C GLY A 29 30.39 -19.39 -17.73
N ARG A 30 30.00 -20.64 -17.47
CA ARG A 30 30.43 -21.44 -16.32
C ARG A 30 30.70 -22.90 -16.70
N ARG A 31 31.42 -23.60 -15.83
CA ARG A 31 31.53 -25.06 -15.82
C ARG A 31 30.28 -25.67 -15.22
N ASN A 32 29.68 -26.62 -15.93
CA ASN A 32 28.44 -27.28 -15.53
C ASN A 32 28.71 -28.70 -15.02
N GLN A 33 27.79 -29.20 -14.22
CA GLN A 33 27.79 -30.59 -13.78
C GLN A 33 26.75 -31.37 -14.57
N GLN A 34 27.02 -32.65 -14.80
CA GLN A 34 26.09 -33.53 -15.51
C GLN A 34 24.79 -33.67 -14.72
N ILE A 35 23.66 -33.52 -15.40
CA ILE A 35 22.33 -33.83 -14.89
C ILE A 35 22.00 -35.26 -15.33
N GLU A 36 21.56 -36.09 -14.39
CA GLU A 36 21.14 -37.48 -14.68
C GLU A 36 20.02 -37.51 -15.74
N GLY A 37 20.18 -38.37 -16.75
CA GLY A 37 19.21 -38.54 -17.84
C GLY A 37 19.31 -37.53 -19.00
N VAL A 38 20.13 -36.47 -18.89
CA VAL A 38 20.29 -35.46 -19.94
C VAL A 38 21.70 -35.49 -20.51
N TRP A 39 21.89 -36.09 -21.69
CA TRP A 39 23.22 -36.33 -22.27
C TRP A 39 24.00 -35.04 -22.57
N LEU A 40 23.34 -34.00 -23.08
CA LEU A 40 23.96 -32.71 -23.45
C LEU A 40 24.10 -31.72 -22.27
N SER A 41 23.81 -32.16 -21.05
CA SER A 41 24.14 -31.39 -19.83
C SER A 41 25.61 -31.58 -19.46
N GLY A 42 26.11 -30.83 -18.47
CA GLY A 42 27.49 -30.96 -17.96
C GLY A 42 28.60 -30.38 -18.85
N LEU A 43 28.25 -29.66 -19.93
CA LEU A 43 29.23 -29.07 -20.84
C LEU A 43 29.96 -27.86 -20.21
N ASP A 44 31.25 -27.70 -20.54
CA ASP A 44 31.99 -26.49 -20.18
C ASP A 44 31.60 -25.34 -21.13
N HIS A 45 30.93 -24.33 -20.57
CA HIS A 45 30.51 -23.13 -21.30
C HIS A 45 31.23 -21.88 -20.83
N THR A 46 32.42 -22.00 -20.24
CA THR A 46 33.21 -20.85 -19.77
C THR A 46 33.42 -19.80 -20.87
N ASP A 47 33.63 -20.22 -22.12
CA ASP A 47 33.81 -19.34 -23.28
C ASP A 47 32.49 -18.95 -23.97
N ARG A 48 31.40 -19.66 -23.70
CA ARG A 48 30.06 -19.43 -24.28
C ARG A 48 29.18 -18.69 -23.27
N LYS A 49 29.31 -17.37 -23.22
CA LYS A 49 28.75 -16.53 -22.15
C LYS A 49 27.30 -16.12 -22.35
N PHE A 50 26.79 -16.12 -23.57
CA PHE A 50 25.48 -15.57 -23.91
C PHE A 50 24.46 -16.67 -24.22
N VAL A 51 23.19 -16.45 -23.86
CA VAL A 51 22.07 -17.29 -24.27
C VAL A 51 21.49 -16.78 -25.59
N PHE A 52 21.38 -17.65 -26.58
CA PHE A 52 20.74 -17.41 -27.86
C PHE A 52 19.50 -18.29 -28.00
N PHE A 53 18.38 -17.71 -28.43
CA PHE A 53 17.12 -18.43 -28.67
C PHE A 53 16.96 -18.71 -30.17
N LEU A 54 16.63 -19.94 -30.55
CA LEU A 54 16.50 -20.33 -31.95
C LEU A 54 15.34 -19.63 -32.68
N ASP A 55 14.28 -19.31 -31.94
CA ASP A 55 13.15 -18.52 -32.42
C ASP A 55 12.74 -17.57 -31.30
N PRO A 56 13.36 -16.38 -31.20
CA PRO A 56 13.09 -15.43 -30.12
C PRO A 56 11.68 -14.81 -30.22
N CYS A 57 11.01 -14.91 -31.37
CA CYS A 57 9.74 -14.23 -31.63
C CYS A 57 8.52 -15.17 -31.54
N ASN A 58 8.72 -16.48 -31.34
CA ASN A 58 7.66 -17.45 -31.11
C ASN A 58 7.44 -17.70 -29.62
N ILE A 59 6.59 -16.87 -29.02
CA ILE A 59 6.26 -16.90 -27.59
C ILE A 59 4.86 -17.51 -27.42
N ASP A 60 4.72 -18.51 -26.55
CA ASP A 60 3.42 -19.01 -26.12
C ASP A 60 2.82 -18.03 -25.10
N ILE A 61 1.84 -17.25 -25.55
CA ILE A 61 1.16 -16.22 -24.77
C ILE A 61 0.31 -16.84 -23.65
N VAL A 62 -0.25 -18.03 -23.87
CA VAL A 62 -1.18 -18.69 -22.93
C VAL A 62 -0.42 -19.32 -21.77
N GLN A 63 0.73 -19.95 -22.03
CA GLN A 63 1.57 -20.55 -20.99
C GLN A 63 2.72 -19.65 -20.52
N ARG A 64 2.93 -18.48 -21.14
CA ARG A 64 4.03 -17.53 -20.87
C ARG A 64 5.41 -18.19 -20.98
N ARG A 65 5.60 -19.03 -22.00
CA ARG A 65 6.86 -19.77 -22.22
C ARG A 65 7.41 -19.47 -23.61
N ILE A 66 8.73 -19.30 -23.69
CA ILE A 66 9.46 -19.36 -24.96
C ILE A 66 9.60 -20.86 -25.26
N ARG A 67 8.90 -21.36 -26.28
CA ARG A 67 8.98 -22.79 -26.69
C ARG A 67 10.21 -23.06 -27.58
N SER A 68 11.02 -22.05 -27.86
CA SER A 68 12.21 -22.21 -28.68
C SER A 68 13.41 -22.68 -27.86
N MET A 69 14.20 -23.57 -28.46
CA MET A 69 15.45 -24.05 -27.89
C MET A 69 16.40 -22.87 -27.67
N ALA A 70 17.08 -22.88 -26.53
CA ALA A 70 18.08 -21.90 -26.13
C ALA A 70 19.45 -22.57 -26.06
N LEU A 71 20.49 -21.86 -26.49
CA LEU A 71 21.87 -22.34 -26.57
C LEU A 71 22.83 -21.34 -25.95
N CYS A 72 23.91 -21.83 -25.33
CA CYS A 72 25.02 -20.99 -24.92
C CYS A 72 25.93 -20.72 -26.14
N VAL A 73 26.19 -19.44 -26.42
CA VAL A 73 26.99 -18.94 -27.53
C VAL A 73 28.06 -17.98 -27.04
N SER A 74 29.18 -17.90 -27.76
CA SER A 74 30.29 -16.99 -27.43
C SER A 74 30.03 -15.56 -27.92
N LEU A 75 29.31 -15.42 -29.04
CA LEU A 75 29.00 -14.14 -29.66
C LEU A 75 27.57 -14.11 -30.21
N CYS A 76 26.83 -13.03 -29.93
CA CYS A 76 25.52 -12.76 -30.53
C CYS A 76 25.68 -12.28 -31.99
N PRO A 77 24.83 -12.70 -32.94
CA PRO A 77 24.91 -12.25 -34.33
C PRO A 77 24.54 -10.77 -34.42
N THR A 78 25.47 -9.92 -34.86
CA THR A 78 25.27 -8.47 -35.01
C THR A 78 24.64 -8.07 -36.33
N GLU A 79 24.70 -8.96 -37.32
CA GLU A 79 24.15 -8.80 -38.67
C GLU A 79 23.05 -9.83 -38.93
N GLU A 80 22.17 -9.53 -39.88
CA GLU A 80 21.10 -10.44 -40.29
C GLU A 80 21.67 -11.64 -41.07
N LEU A 81 21.36 -12.86 -40.63
CA LEU A 81 21.80 -14.09 -41.31
C LEU A 81 20.63 -14.67 -42.10
N LYS A 82 20.72 -14.66 -43.43
CA LYS A 82 19.60 -15.01 -44.32
C LYS A 82 19.59 -16.48 -44.74
N THR A 83 20.75 -17.11 -44.78
CA THR A 83 20.91 -18.48 -45.26
C THR A 83 21.68 -19.38 -44.28
N TYR A 84 21.56 -20.70 -44.43
CA TYR A 84 22.39 -21.65 -43.70
C TYR A 84 23.89 -21.56 -44.05
N GLN A 85 24.21 -21.01 -45.24
CA GLN A 85 25.58 -20.70 -45.63
C GLN A 85 26.16 -19.60 -44.74
N ASP A 86 25.35 -18.58 -44.42
CA ASP A 86 25.73 -17.47 -43.54
C ASP A 86 25.92 -17.95 -42.10
N LEU A 87 25.06 -18.87 -41.62
CA LEU A 87 25.22 -19.53 -40.32
C LEU A 87 26.54 -20.32 -40.23
N LYS A 88 26.89 -21.09 -41.27
CA LYS A 88 28.18 -21.79 -41.34
C LYS A 88 29.35 -20.82 -41.31
N ARG A 89 29.28 -19.73 -42.09
CA ARG A 89 30.31 -18.70 -42.14
C ARG A 89 30.49 -18.03 -40.78
N PHE A 90 29.40 -17.69 -40.09
CA PHE A 90 29.42 -17.11 -38.76
C PHE A 90 30.06 -18.07 -37.74
N ALA A 91 29.67 -19.34 -37.75
CA ALA A 91 30.23 -20.35 -36.85
C ALA A 91 31.74 -20.55 -37.06
N MET A 92 32.21 -20.60 -38.31
CA MET A 92 33.62 -20.83 -38.63
C MET A 92 34.51 -19.60 -38.40
N LEU A 93 34.01 -18.39 -38.63
CA LEU A 93 34.80 -17.16 -38.46
C LEU A 93 34.86 -16.69 -37.01
N ASN A 94 33.73 -16.76 -36.30
CA ASN A 94 33.60 -16.20 -34.95
C ASN A 94 33.69 -17.27 -33.85
N GLY A 95 33.72 -18.56 -34.21
CA GLY A 95 33.73 -19.67 -33.25
C GLY A 95 32.43 -19.79 -32.44
N SER A 96 31.32 -19.23 -32.93
CA SER A 96 30.02 -19.19 -32.25
C SER A 96 28.99 -20.01 -33.02
N GLU A 97 28.68 -21.21 -32.52
CA GLU A 97 27.72 -22.13 -33.12
C GLU A 97 26.29 -21.79 -32.71
N LEU A 98 25.41 -21.54 -33.68
CA LEU A 98 24.01 -21.13 -33.44
C LEU A 98 22.99 -22.27 -33.56
N CYS A 99 23.43 -23.49 -33.88
CA CYS A 99 22.59 -24.69 -33.89
C CYS A 99 22.88 -25.60 -32.69
N SER A 100 22.01 -26.57 -32.44
CA SER A 100 22.19 -27.59 -31.38
C SER A 100 23.59 -28.21 -31.40
N TYR A 101 24.12 -28.50 -30.20
CA TYR A 101 25.50 -28.97 -30.00
C TYR A 101 25.84 -30.30 -30.69
N GLU A 102 24.84 -31.06 -31.13
CA GLU A 102 25.01 -32.29 -31.91
C GLU A 102 25.46 -32.02 -33.36
N LEU A 103 25.25 -30.80 -33.85
CA LEU A 103 25.50 -30.41 -35.23
C LEU A 103 26.80 -29.60 -35.31
N ALA A 104 27.80 -30.16 -36.00
CA ALA A 104 29.04 -29.44 -36.26
C ALA A 104 28.84 -28.30 -37.28
N GLY A 105 29.36 -27.10 -36.97
CA GLY A 105 29.20 -25.88 -37.76
C GLY A 105 29.44 -26.01 -39.28
N HIS A 106 30.41 -26.83 -39.67
CA HIS A 106 30.77 -27.03 -41.08
C HIS A 106 29.71 -27.78 -41.91
N LYS A 107 28.76 -28.48 -41.27
CA LYS A 107 27.74 -29.34 -41.91
C LYS A 107 26.33 -28.72 -41.96
N TYR A 108 26.12 -27.49 -41.48
CA TYR A 108 24.79 -26.86 -41.45
C TYR A 108 24.02 -26.86 -42.79
N PRO A 109 24.65 -26.56 -43.94
CA PRO A 109 23.93 -26.51 -45.22
C PRO A 109 23.51 -27.87 -45.78
N SER A 110 24.04 -28.98 -45.24
CA SER A 110 23.88 -30.32 -45.81
C SER A 110 23.01 -31.26 -44.97
N LEU A 111 22.64 -30.89 -43.74
CA LEU A 111 21.92 -31.77 -42.82
C LEU A 111 20.40 -31.56 -42.88
N PRO A 112 19.59 -32.65 -42.89
CA PRO A 112 18.13 -32.55 -42.88
C PRO A 112 17.57 -32.06 -41.53
N ASP A 113 18.24 -32.36 -40.42
CA ASP A 113 17.83 -31.98 -39.05
C ASP A 113 17.89 -30.46 -38.77
N ARG A 114 18.39 -29.66 -39.72
CA ARG A 114 18.52 -28.21 -39.58
C ARG A 114 17.18 -27.51 -39.32
N PHE A 115 16.07 -28.05 -39.79
CA PHE A 115 14.76 -27.39 -39.66
C PHE A 115 14.22 -27.39 -38.22
N SER A 116 14.69 -28.31 -37.37
CA SER A 116 14.29 -28.41 -35.96
C SER A 116 15.39 -28.00 -34.97
N LYS A 117 16.67 -28.14 -35.36
CA LYS A 117 17.83 -27.94 -34.47
C LYS A 117 18.66 -26.68 -34.77
N CYS A 118 18.28 -25.88 -35.77
CA CYS A 118 18.89 -24.59 -36.10
C CYS A 118 17.87 -23.45 -36.03
N PRO A 119 18.31 -22.17 -35.95
CA PRO A 119 17.39 -21.05 -35.81
C PRO A 119 16.58 -20.84 -37.09
N LYS A 120 15.37 -20.30 -36.93
CA LYS A 120 14.52 -19.97 -38.07
C LYS A 120 15.12 -18.79 -38.84
N LEU A 121 15.28 -18.94 -40.15
CA LEU A 121 15.83 -17.91 -41.02
C LEU A 121 14.73 -16.94 -41.51
N PRO A 122 15.03 -15.65 -41.73
CA PRO A 122 16.31 -15.00 -41.41
C PRO A 122 16.49 -14.80 -39.89
N VAL A 123 17.73 -14.95 -39.40
CA VAL A 123 18.06 -14.64 -38.00
C VAL A 123 18.24 -13.13 -37.87
N PRO A 124 17.47 -12.45 -37.01
CA PRO A 124 17.57 -11.01 -36.85
C PRO A 124 18.88 -10.62 -36.17
N PRO A 125 19.42 -9.42 -36.46
CA PRO A 125 20.58 -8.91 -35.76
C PRO A 125 20.23 -8.69 -34.28
N SER A 126 21.17 -9.01 -33.40
CA SER A 126 20.98 -9.06 -31.96
C SER A 126 22.16 -8.45 -31.20
N LYS A 127 21.89 -7.95 -29.99
CA LYS A 127 22.92 -7.46 -29.07
C LYS A 127 22.75 -8.08 -27.69
N PRO A 128 23.84 -8.24 -26.92
CA PRO A 128 23.76 -8.72 -25.55
C PRO A 128 23.12 -7.65 -24.64
N LEU A 129 22.25 -8.07 -23.72
CA LEU A 129 21.65 -7.17 -22.75
C LEU A 129 22.68 -6.73 -21.67
N PRO A 130 22.75 -5.46 -21.23
CA PRO A 130 23.81 -4.98 -20.33
C PRO A 130 23.87 -5.64 -18.95
N VAL A 131 22.76 -6.25 -18.50
CA VAL A 131 22.61 -6.85 -17.16
C VAL A 131 22.43 -8.37 -17.22
N PHE A 132 21.98 -8.89 -18.36
CA PHE A 132 21.66 -10.30 -18.54
C PHE A 132 22.35 -10.80 -19.80
N ASN A 133 23.12 -11.89 -19.71
CA ASN A 133 23.88 -12.41 -20.85
C ASN A 133 22.95 -13.14 -21.85
N ARG A 134 22.01 -12.42 -22.46
CA ARG A 134 21.02 -12.92 -23.40
C ARG A 134 21.14 -12.11 -24.69
N CYS A 135 21.14 -12.78 -25.83
CA CYS A 135 21.09 -12.16 -27.14
C CYS A 135 19.66 -11.71 -27.42
N THR A 136 19.45 -10.40 -27.52
CA THR A 136 18.14 -9.80 -27.81
C THR A 136 18.11 -9.23 -29.21
N PRO A 137 17.10 -9.57 -30.04
CA PRO A 137 16.92 -8.96 -31.36
C PRO A 137 16.85 -7.43 -31.29
N LEU A 138 17.44 -6.76 -32.28
CA LEU A 138 17.38 -5.30 -32.40
C LEU A 138 16.01 -4.81 -32.92
N ASP A 139 15.29 -5.67 -33.63
CA ASP A 139 13.98 -5.33 -34.16
C ASP A 139 12.90 -5.38 -33.06
N VAL A 140 12.26 -4.23 -32.83
CA VAL A 140 11.21 -4.02 -31.83
C VAL A 140 9.94 -4.81 -32.18
N SER A 141 9.76 -5.18 -33.46
CA SER A 141 8.64 -6.00 -33.94
C SER A 141 8.58 -7.40 -33.31
N CYS A 142 9.72 -7.93 -32.84
CA CYS A 142 9.77 -9.21 -32.14
C CYS A 142 9.19 -9.12 -30.71
N TYR A 143 9.33 -7.95 -30.07
CA TYR A 143 8.79 -7.67 -28.74
C TYR A 143 7.33 -7.23 -28.76
N SER A 144 6.82 -6.75 -29.90
CA SER A 144 5.46 -6.26 -30.02
C SER A 144 4.44 -7.35 -29.66
N LYS A 145 4.67 -8.62 -30.00
CA LYS A 145 3.79 -9.75 -29.60
C LYS A 145 3.74 -10.01 -28.09
N PHE A 146 4.86 -9.78 -27.38
CA PHE A 146 4.91 -9.90 -25.91
C PHE A 146 4.23 -8.71 -25.23
N ALA A 147 4.42 -7.51 -25.77
CA ALA A 147 3.70 -6.32 -25.34
C ALA A 147 2.19 -6.49 -25.61
N GLU A 148 1.81 -6.96 -26.79
CA GLU A 148 0.43 -7.25 -27.22
C GLU A 148 -0.24 -8.30 -26.31
N ALA A 149 0.50 -9.31 -25.83
CA ALA A 149 0.01 -10.30 -24.85
C ALA A 149 -0.25 -9.74 -23.44
N MET A 150 0.56 -8.76 -23.00
CA MET A 150 0.32 -8.04 -21.74
C MET A 150 -0.76 -6.96 -21.90
N VAL A 151 -0.84 -6.36 -23.10
CA VAL A 151 -1.82 -5.33 -23.48
C VAL A 151 -3.21 -5.94 -23.69
N THR A 152 -3.33 -7.13 -24.28
CA THR A 152 -4.60 -7.88 -24.38
C THR A 152 -5.16 -8.30 -23.02
N PHE A 153 -4.34 -8.31 -21.97
CA PHE A 153 -4.80 -8.50 -20.58
C PHE A 153 -5.26 -7.19 -19.91
N VAL A 154 -4.96 -6.01 -20.48
CA VAL A 154 -5.22 -4.69 -19.88
C VAL A 154 -6.13 -3.78 -20.71
N SER A 155 -6.26 -3.96 -22.03
CA SER A 155 -7.32 -3.46 -22.94
C SER A 155 -6.74 -3.34 -24.35
N ASP A 156 -7.58 -3.58 -25.36
CA ASP A 156 -7.32 -3.24 -26.76
C ASP A 156 -7.04 -1.73 -26.93
N ASP A 157 -6.20 -1.44 -27.94
CA ASP A 157 -6.15 -0.24 -28.78
C ASP A 157 -4.99 0.77 -28.61
N ASN A 158 -4.68 1.46 -29.73
CA ASN A 158 -3.68 2.52 -29.96
C ASN A 158 -3.64 3.67 -28.93
N SER A 159 -4.58 3.69 -27.99
CA SER A 159 -4.70 4.65 -26.90
C SER A 159 -3.55 4.51 -25.89
N LEU A 160 -3.06 3.30 -25.58
CA LEU A 160 -2.00 3.12 -24.57
C LEU A 160 -0.67 3.77 -25.00
N HIS A 161 -0.30 3.66 -26.28
CA HIS A 161 0.87 4.36 -26.81
C HIS A 161 0.73 5.89 -26.72
N ARG A 162 -0.48 6.43 -26.98
CA ARG A 162 -0.79 7.87 -26.80
C ARG A 162 -0.76 8.29 -25.33
N LEU A 163 -1.14 7.40 -24.41
CA LEU A 163 -1.09 7.63 -22.97
C LEU A 163 0.35 7.65 -22.43
N ILE A 164 1.22 6.76 -22.92
CA ILE A 164 2.63 6.76 -22.53
C ILE A 164 3.34 8.01 -23.07
N SER A 165 3.06 8.39 -24.32
CA SER A 165 3.66 9.61 -24.90
C SER A 165 3.20 10.87 -24.17
N SER A 166 1.94 10.93 -23.72
CA SER A 166 1.43 12.08 -22.96
C SER A 166 2.06 12.22 -21.58
N VAL A 167 2.30 11.11 -20.88
CA VAL A 167 3.03 11.09 -19.59
C VAL A 167 4.49 11.50 -19.80
N ALA A 168 5.17 10.96 -20.82
CA ALA A 168 6.55 11.31 -21.13
C ALA A 168 6.71 12.80 -21.47
N ALA A 169 5.76 13.38 -22.20
CA ALA A 169 5.75 14.80 -22.57
C ALA A 169 5.40 15.74 -21.40
N SER A 170 4.79 15.23 -20.32
CA SER A 170 4.39 16.03 -19.14
C SER A 170 5.23 15.75 -17.89
N LYS A 171 6.31 14.98 -18.01
CA LYS A 171 7.09 14.50 -16.85
C LYS A 171 7.56 15.62 -15.92
N GLU A 172 8.01 16.76 -16.46
CA GLU A 172 8.51 17.89 -15.65
C GLU A 172 7.37 18.57 -14.87
N LEU A 173 6.19 18.72 -15.50
CA LEU A 173 4.99 19.25 -14.85
C LEU A 173 4.47 18.29 -13.78
N ILE A 174 4.48 16.97 -14.04
CA ILE A 174 4.11 15.95 -13.06
C ILE A 174 5.05 16.03 -11.85
N ILE A 175 6.36 16.07 -12.05
CA ILE A 175 7.34 16.19 -10.95
C ILE A 175 7.11 17.48 -10.15
N GLY A 176 6.87 18.61 -10.82
CA GLY A 176 6.55 19.88 -10.17
C GLY A 176 5.27 19.83 -9.32
N LEU A 177 4.20 19.21 -9.83
CA LEU A 177 2.93 19.03 -9.11
C LEU A 177 3.05 18.04 -7.95
N CYS A 178 3.84 16.98 -8.11
CA CYS A 178 4.18 16.04 -7.03
C CYS A 178 4.94 16.74 -5.90
N PHE A 179 5.90 17.62 -6.24
CA PHE A 179 6.61 18.44 -5.26
C PHE A 179 5.66 19.43 -4.55
N LEU A 180 4.76 20.08 -5.31
CA LEU A 180 3.71 20.94 -4.74
C LEU A 180 2.83 20.18 -3.74
N ALA A 181 2.39 18.96 -4.07
CA ALA A 181 1.59 18.13 -3.17
C ALA A 181 2.30 17.82 -1.85
N LEU A 182 3.62 17.57 -1.91
CA LEU A 182 4.47 17.33 -0.75
C LEU A 182 4.59 18.58 0.13
N VAL A 183 4.83 19.74 -0.48
CA VAL A 183 4.87 21.03 0.24
C VAL A 183 3.53 21.35 0.89
N LEU A 184 2.43 21.22 0.15
CA LEU A 184 1.07 21.41 0.67
C LEU A 184 0.74 20.46 1.83
N SER A 185 1.21 19.21 1.77
CA SER A 185 1.01 18.23 2.85
C SER A 185 1.75 18.63 4.13
N MET A 186 3.00 19.10 4.01
CA MET A 186 3.77 19.61 5.16
C MET A 186 3.15 20.88 5.74
N ILE A 187 2.72 21.81 4.89
CA ILE A 187 2.02 23.03 5.31
C ILE A 187 0.73 22.66 6.04
N LEU A 188 -0.08 21.76 5.47
CA LEU A 188 -1.34 21.33 6.10
C LEU A 188 -1.09 20.72 7.47
N MET A 189 -0.09 19.85 7.63
CA MET A 189 0.28 19.29 8.93
C MET A 189 0.54 20.37 10.00
N MET A 190 1.20 21.46 9.62
CA MET A 190 1.49 22.58 10.53
C MET A 190 0.23 23.41 10.84
N ILE A 191 -0.64 23.60 9.84
CA ILE A 191 -1.85 24.44 9.97
C ILE A 191 -3.01 23.69 10.62
N ILE A 192 -3.02 22.34 10.65
CA ILE A 192 -4.09 21.52 11.24
C ILE A 192 -4.46 21.96 12.66
N ARG A 193 -3.50 22.44 13.46
CA ARG A 193 -3.78 22.95 14.83
C ARG A 193 -4.74 24.14 14.86
N TYR A 194 -4.79 24.94 13.78
CA TYR A 194 -5.65 26.10 13.64
C TYR A 194 -6.94 25.75 12.92
N ILE A 195 -6.82 24.99 11.82
CA ILE A 195 -7.97 24.57 11.02
C ILE A 195 -8.89 23.68 11.84
N SER A 196 -8.39 22.77 12.69
CA SER A 196 -9.25 21.84 13.44
C SER A 196 -10.29 22.57 14.30
N ALA A 197 -9.91 23.67 14.96
CA ALA A 197 -10.83 24.47 15.75
C ALA A 197 -11.89 25.14 14.85
N VAL A 198 -11.45 25.85 13.80
CA VAL A 198 -12.35 26.58 12.89
C VAL A 198 -13.30 25.63 12.16
N LEU A 199 -12.79 24.52 11.64
CA LEU A 199 -13.51 23.51 10.88
C LEU A 199 -14.62 22.88 11.72
N ILE A 200 -14.36 22.57 12.99
CA ILE A 200 -15.38 22.04 13.90
C ILE A 200 -16.50 23.05 14.15
N TRP A 201 -16.18 24.34 14.29
CA TRP A 201 -17.20 25.38 14.42
C TRP A 201 -18.03 25.54 13.15
N ILE A 202 -17.40 25.49 11.98
CA ILE A 202 -18.09 25.54 10.68
C ILE A 202 -19.04 24.35 10.53
N LEU A 203 -18.58 23.12 10.80
CA LEU A 203 -19.43 21.93 10.74
C LEU A 203 -20.61 22.02 11.70
N THR A 204 -20.35 22.45 12.93
CA THR A 204 -21.39 22.61 13.95
C THR A 204 -22.42 23.64 13.49
N SER A 205 -21.97 24.78 12.96
CA SER A 205 -22.84 25.82 12.41
C SER A 205 -23.65 25.31 11.21
N LEU A 206 -23.03 24.57 10.29
CA LEU A 206 -23.69 24.02 9.10
C LEU A 206 -24.79 23.02 9.48
N VAL A 207 -24.52 22.11 10.44
CA VAL A 207 -25.52 21.14 10.91
C VAL A 207 -26.70 21.87 11.57
N VAL A 208 -26.45 22.88 12.40
CA VAL A 208 -27.51 23.68 13.03
C VAL A 208 -28.33 24.46 11.98
N LEU A 209 -27.68 25.15 11.05
CA LEU A 209 -28.38 25.95 10.02
C LEU A 209 -29.15 25.07 9.02
N GLY A 210 -28.54 23.98 8.55
CA GLY A 210 -29.17 23.07 7.59
C GLY A 210 -30.40 22.37 8.16
N SER A 211 -30.35 22.02 9.45
CA SER A 211 -31.50 21.41 10.11
C SER A 211 -32.62 22.40 10.43
N LEU A 212 -32.30 23.64 10.79
CA LEU A 212 -33.29 24.71 10.90
C LEU A 212 -33.98 24.94 9.55
N ALA A 213 -33.19 25.08 8.47
CA ALA A 213 -33.72 25.27 7.12
C ALA A 213 -34.62 24.11 6.66
N GLY A 214 -34.19 22.85 6.86
CA GLY A 214 -34.99 21.67 6.52
C GLY A 214 -36.31 21.62 7.29
N THR A 215 -36.29 21.95 8.59
CA THR A 215 -37.49 22.03 9.41
C THR A 215 -38.43 23.14 8.92
N SER A 216 -37.89 24.31 8.57
CA SER A 216 -38.69 25.43 8.03
C SER A 216 -39.37 25.10 6.70
N VAL A 217 -38.68 24.43 5.78
CA VAL A 217 -39.25 24.03 4.47
C VAL A 217 -40.37 23.00 4.64
N LEU A 218 -40.19 22.01 5.53
CA LEU A 218 -41.21 20.99 5.77
C LEU A 218 -42.46 21.58 6.42
N TRP A 219 -42.30 22.52 7.35
CA TRP A 219 -43.43 23.26 7.93
C TRP A 219 -44.14 24.13 6.90
N TRP A 220 -43.41 24.76 5.98
CA TRP A 220 -44.01 25.47 4.86
C TRP A 220 -44.86 24.52 4.00
N LEU A 221 -44.28 23.40 3.53
CA LEU A 221 -45.00 22.41 2.71
C LEU A 221 -46.24 21.85 3.42
N TYR A 222 -46.17 21.67 4.75
CA TYR A 222 -47.33 21.28 5.56
C TYR A 222 -48.46 22.32 5.49
N ILE A 223 -48.13 23.60 5.70
CA ILE A 223 -49.09 24.70 5.66
C ILE A 223 -49.68 24.87 4.26
N ASP A 224 -48.84 24.81 3.22
CA ASP A 224 -49.26 24.95 1.82
C ASP A 224 -50.22 23.83 1.39
N HIS A 225 -49.93 22.58 1.77
CA HIS A 225 -50.83 21.45 1.52
C HIS A 225 -52.17 21.61 2.24
N ARG A 226 -52.15 22.14 3.47
CA ARG A 226 -53.38 22.38 4.25
C ARG A 226 -54.22 23.51 3.64
N LEU A 227 -53.59 24.57 3.15
CA LEU A 227 -54.27 25.68 2.48
C LEU A 227 -54.86 25.23 1.13
N SER A 228 -54.07 24.54 0.31
CA SER A 228 -54.52 24.02 -1.00
C SER A 228 -55.56 22.89 -0.87
N GLY A 229 -55.51 22.11 0.21
CA GLY A 229 -56.50 21.11 0.55
C GLY A 229 -57.85 21.70 0.97
N ASN A 230 -57.87 22.91 1.54
CA ASN A 230 -59.11 23.60 1.87
C ASN A 230 -59.83 24.17 0.64
N ASP A 231 -59.10 24.58 -0.40
CA ASP A 231 -59.68 25.11 -1.64
C ASP A 231 -60.29 24.03 -2.56
N THR A 232 -59.90 22.76 -2.38
CA THR A 232 -60.34 21.64 -3.23
C THR A 232 -61.38 20.71 -2.58
N LEU A 233 -61.79 20.95 -1.32
CA LEU A 233 -62.70 20.07 -0.57
C LEU A 233 -64.18 20.53 -0.60
N THR A 234 -64.75 20.69 -1.79
CA THR A 234 -66.13 20.26 -2.04
C THR A 234 -66.07 18.95 -2.82
N LYS A 235 -66.33 17.83 -2.14
CA LYS A 235 -66.36 16.43 -2.63
C LYS A 235 -64.98 15.75 -2.83
N THR A 236 -64.44 15.17 -1.75
CA THR A 236 -64.23 13.71 -1.56
C THR A 236 -63.85 13.52 -0.09
N ARG A 237 -64.47 12.56 0.60
CA ARG A 237 -64.15 12.25 2.01
C ARG A 237 -62.71 11.72 2.09
N LYS A 238 -61.75 12.60 2.38
CA LYS A 238 -60.36 12.21 2.66
C LYS A 238 -60.36 11.29 3.87
N ASP A 239 -59.65 10.17 3.76
CA ASP A 239 -59.55 9.17 4.81
C ASP A 239 -58.84 9.81 6.03
N PRO A 240 -59.42 9.83 7.25
CA PRO A 240 -58.80 10.46 8.43
C PRO A 240 -57.42 9.89 8.79
N ARG A 241 -57.04 8.73 8.21
CA ARG A 241 -55.68 8.19 8.31
C ARG A 241 -54.63 8.98 7.51
N GLU A 242 -54.96 9.46 6.31
CA GLU A 242 -53.99 10.18 5.47
C GLU A 242 -53.66 11.59 5.98
N GLU A 243 -54.64 12.28 6.59
CA GLU A 243 -54.39 13.59 7.23
C GLU A 243 -53.56 13.49 8.51
N ALA A 244 -53.69 12.38 9.25
CA ALA A 244 -52.87 12.11 10.44
C ALA A 244 -51.41 11.85 10.07
N ASP A 245 -51.15 11.13 8.97
CA ASP A 245 -49.80 10.80 8.51
C ASP A 245 -49.00 12.05 8.12
N TRP A 246 -49.62 13.02 7.41
CA TRP A 246 -48.94 14.26 7.02
C TRP A 246 -48.56 15.18 8.21
N PHE A 247 -49.30 15.12 9.32
CA PHE A 247 -48.96 15.86 10.55
C PHE A 247 -47.87 15.16 11.38
N LEU A 248 -47.70 13.84 11.25
CA LEU A 248 -46.71 13.07 12.01
C LEU A 248 -45.27 13.33 11.52
N PHE A 249 -45.07 13.52 10.21
CA PHE A 249 -43.72 13.69 9.63
C PHE A 249 -42.95 14.94 10.13
N PRO A 250 -43.52 16.17 10.15
CA PRO A 250 -42.81 17.35 10.64
C PRO A 250 -42.48 17.27 12.15
N ASN A 251 -43.38 16.66 12.92
CA ASN A 251 -43.19 16.45 14.36
C ASN A 251 -42.06 15.45 14.65
N GLN A 252 -41.98 14.33 13.92
CA GLN A 252 -40.87 13.38 14.05
C GLN A 252 -39.50 14.02 13.78
N ILE A 253 -39.43 14.90 12.78
CA ILE A 253 -38.20 15.60 12.40
C ILE A 253 -37.83 16.67 13.44
N LEU A 254 -38.80 17.34 14.08
CA LEU A 254 -38.54 18.24 15.20
C LEU A 254 -37.96 17.50 16.41
N TRP A 255 -38.49 16.32 16.75
CA TRP A 255 -37.93 15.48 17.81
C TRP A 255 -36.51 14.99 17.47
N PHE A 256 -36.29 14.55 16.23
CA PHE A 256 -34.97 14.21 15.73
C PHE A 256 -33.99 15.38 15.86
N GLN A 257 -34.44 16.61 15.57
CA GLN A 257 -33.64 17.81 15.68
C GLN A 257 -33.29 18.16 17.13
N VAL A 258 -34.23 18.04 18.07
CA VAL A 258 -33.97 18.23 19.50
C VAL A 258 -32.96 17.19 20.00
N ILE A 259 -33.11 15.93 19.59
CA ILE A 259 -32.17 14.85 19.92
C ILE A 259 -30.78 15.15 19.36
N LEU A 260 -30.69 15.60 18.11
CA LEU A 260 -29.42 15.97 17.46
C LEU A 260 -28.74 17.13 18.19
N LEU A 261 -29.49 18.15 18.59
CA LEU A 261 -28.97 19.31 19.32
C LEU A 261 -28.51 18.92 20.74
N LEU A 262 -29.26 18.06 21.43
CA LEU A 262 -28.84 17.48 22.72
C LEU A 262 -27.57 16.63 22.58
N LEU A 263 -27.47 15.82 21.52
CA LEU A 263 -26.24 15.08 21.18
C LEU A 263 -25.06 16.03 20.97
N MET A 264 -25.24 17.12 20.22
CA MET A 264 -24.17 18.10 20.01
C MET A 264 -23.77 18.83 21.30
N LEU A 265 -24.72 19.19 22.17
CA LEU A 265 -24.43 19.79 23.47
C LEU A 265 -23.67 18.83 24.39
N PHE A 266 -24.06 17.55 24.42
CA PHE A 266 -23.38 16.51 25.20
C PHE A 266 -21.95 16.28 24.70
N MET A 267 -21.75 16.28 23.38
CA MET A 267 -20.45 16.03 22.75
C MET A 267 -19.55 17.28 22.75
N ARG A 268 -20.06 18.49 23.02
CA ARG A 268 -19.28 19.75 23.07
C ARG A 268 -18.02 19.65 23.92
N LYS A 269 -18.11 19.01 25.10
CA LYS A 269 -16.96 18.82 26.00
C LYS A 269 -15.90 17.88 25.40
N ARG A 270 -16.35 16.83 24.70
CA ARG A 270 -15.46 15.86 24.03
C ARG A 270 -14.77 16.52 22.84
N VAL A 271 -15.50 17.31 22.07
CA VAL A 271 -15.00 18.11 20.95
C VAL A 271 -13.92 19.10 21.41
N ALA A 272 -14.12 19.77 22.55
CA ALA A 272 -13.11 20.67 23.12
C ALA A 272 -11.81 19.93 23.48
N LEU A 273 -11.90 18.72 24.03
CA LEU A 273 -10.73 17.87 24.29
C LEU A 273 -10.00 17.51 22.99
N THR A 274 -10.74 17.11 21.94
CA THR A 274 -10.15 16.82 20.62
C THR A 274 -9.41 18.05 20.08
N ILE A 275 -10.01 19.25 20.13
CA ILE A 275 -9.35 20.49 19.69
C ILE A 275 -8.03 20.72 20.45
N ALA A 276 -8.04 20.52 21.77
CA ALA A 276 -6.82 20.67 22.57
C ALA A 276 -5.75 19.62 22.23
N LEU A 277 -6.13 18.37 21.98
CA LEU A 277 -5.21 17.33 21.53
C LEU A 277 -4.57 17.68 20.19
N PHE A 278 -5.36 18.17 19.23
CA PHE A 278 -4.85 18.63 17.92
C PHE A 278 -3.91 19.84 18.07
N HIS A 279 -4.23 20.76 18.98
CA HIS A 279 -3.37 21.90 19.29
C HIS A 279 -2.03 21.45 19.88
N VAL A 280 -2.06 20.54 20.85
CA VAL A 280 -0.84 19.98 21.47
C VAL A 280 -0.04 19.14 20.47
N ALA A 281 -0.69 18.33 19.64
CA ALA A 281 -0.04 17.59 18.56
C ALA A 281 0.71 18.55 17.62
N GLY A 282 0.10 19.68 17.24
CA GLY A 282 0.78 20.73 16.49
C GLY A 282 2.03 21.28 17.20
N LYS A 283 1.99 21.49 18.53
CA LYS A 283 3.20 21.87 19.29
C LYS A 283 4.29 20.79 19.26
N VAL A 284 3.91 19.52 19.29
CA VAL A 284 4.84 18.39 19.21
C VAL A 284 5.62 18.42 17.90
N PHE A 285 4.94 18.63 16.75
CA PHE A 285 5.63 18.73 15.45
C PHE A 285 6.61 19.91 15.35
N ILE A 286 6.34 21.00 16.07
CA ILE A 286 7.25 22.16 16.12
C ILE A 286 8.51 21.85 16.94
N HIS A 287 8.36 21.18 18.09
CA HIS A 287 9.48 20.84 18.95
C HIS A 287 10.25 19.60 18.48
N LEU A 288 9.59 18.72 17.71
CA LEU A 288 10.15 17.49 17.16
C LEU A 288 10.05 17.52 15.62
N PRO A 289 10.78 18.42 14.93
CA PRO A 289 10.66 18.58 13.48
C PRO A 289 11.03 17.30 12.71
N LEU A 290 11.89 16.44 13.26
CA LEU A 290 12.24 15.15 12.65
C LEU A 290 11.04 14.19 12.51
N LEU A 291 9.91 14.41 13.21
CA LEU A 291 8.69 13.61 13.03
C LEU A 291 8.14 13.72 11.61
N THR A 292 8.29 14.87 10.95
CA THR A 292 7.81 15.07 9.57
C THR A 292 8.65 14.30 8.55
N LEU A 293 9.89 13.93 8.90
CA LEU A 293 10.77 13.11 8.06
C LEU A 293 10.44 11.61 8.15
N GLN A 294 9.70 11.18 9.18
CA GLN A 294 9.41 9.77 9.44
C GLN A 294 8.75 9.03 8.25
N PRO A 295 7.75 9.59 7.52
CA PRO A 295 7.17 8.94 6.35
C PRO A 295 8.19 8.58 5.28
N PHE A 296 9.18 9.43 5.05
CA PHE A 296 10.21 9.20 4.05
C PHE A 296 11.14 8.05 4.44
N VAL A 297 11.50 7.97 5.72
CA VAL A 297 12.32 6.87 6.24
C VAL A 297 11.57 5.54 6.08
N THR A 298 10.28 5.50 6.42
CA THR A 298 9.45 4.30 6.24
C THR A 298 9.28 3.94 4.76
N PHE A 299 9.04 4.94 3.89
CA PHE A 299 8.91 4.71 2.45
C PHE A 299 10.21 4.14 1.86
N LEU A 300 11.37 4.70 2.22
CA LEU A 300 12.67 4.20 1.82
C LEU A 300 12.88 2.76 2.30
N ALA A 301 12.55 2.47 3.56
CA ALA A 301 12.66 1.11 4.11
C ALA A 301 11.75 0.11 3.37
N LEU A 302 10.51 0.50 3.08
CA LEU A 302 9.58 -0.31 2.27
C LEU A 302 10.12 -0.51 0.86
N LEU A 303 10.60 0.54 0.18
CA LEU A 303 11.13 0.46 -1.19
C LEU A 303 12.34 -0.49 -1.26
N LEU A 304 13.29 -0.36 -0.34
CA LEU A 304 14.44 -1.26 -0.26
C LEU A 304 14.00 -2.71 0.01
N PHE A 305 13.02 -2.89 0.90
CA PHE A 305 12.44 -4.21 1.15
C PHE A 305 11.75 -4.80 -0.09
N TRP A 306 10.95 -4.02 -0.81
CA TRP A 306 10.28 -4.47 -2.04
C TRP A 306 11.27 -4.87 -3.12
N ILE A 307 12.33 -4.07 -3.34
CA ILE A 307 13.41 -4.41 -4.28
C ILE A 307 14.06 -5.73 -3.88
N TYR A 308 14.43 -5.87 -2.61
CA TYR A 308 15.03 -7.11 -2.09
C TYR A 308 14.07 -8.30 -2.22
N TRP A 309 12.80 -8.12 -1.91
CA TRP A 309 11.78 -9.16 -2.01
C TRP A 309 11.59 -9.66 -3.45
N ILE A 310 11.52 -8.74 -4.41
CA ILE A 310 11.42 -9.05 -5.84
C ILE A 310 12.67 -9.78 -6.32
N LEU A 311 13.86 -9.32 -5.93
CA LEU A 311 15.13 -9.97 -6.28
C LEU A 311 15.15 -11.42 -5.81
N VAL A 312 14.80 -11.66 -4.53
CA VAL A 312 14.75 -13.02 -3.97
C VAL A 312 13.67 -13.87 -4.64
N LEU A 313 12.52 -13.29 -5.01
CA LEU A 313 11.49 -14.01 -5.75
C LEU A 313 12.00 -14.46 -7.13
N LEU A 314 12.72 -13.59 -7.86
CA LEU A 314 13.31 -13.92 -9.16
C LEU A 314 14.37 -15.02 -9.03
N PHE A 315 15.22 -14.95 -7.99
CA PHE A 315 16.18 -16.02 -7.70
C PHE A 315 15.48 -17.34 -7.34
N LEU A 316 14.40 -17.29 -6.56
CA LEU A 316 13.65 -18.49 -6.20
C LEU A 316 12.97 -19.12 -7.43
N GLY A 317 12.41 -18.30 -8.32
CA GLY A 317 11.80 -18.75 -9.57
C GLY A 317 12.79 -19.45 -10.52
N THR A 318 14.07 -19.13 -10.43
CA THR A 318 15.15 -19.74 -11.23
C THR A 318 15.85 -20.90 -10.52
N THR A 319 15.48 -21.23 -9.29
CA THR A 319 16.10 -22.29 -8.47
C THR A 319 15.46 -23.67 -8.67
N GLY A 320 14.46 -23.80 -9.56
CA GLY A 320 13.75 -25.06 -9.82
C GLY A 320 14.68 -26.27 -10.05
N ASN A 321 14.15 -27.46 -9.77
CA ASN A 321 14.85 -28.72 -10.03
C ASN A 321 14.77 -29.07 -11.52
N PRO A 322 15.86 -29.53 -12.15
CA PRO A 322 15.84 -29.93 -13.56
C PRO A 322 14.98 -31.19 -13.72
N VAL A 323 14.03 -31.14 -14.65
CA VAL A 323 13.17 -32.26 -15.04
C VAL A 323 13.19 -32.32 -16.56
N GLN A 324 13.48 -33.48 -17.13
CA GLN A 324 13.40 -33.67 -18.57
C GLN A 324 11.93 -33.73 -19.00
N ASN A 325 11.60 -32.99 -20.06
CA ASN A 325 10.28 -33.05 -20.68
C ASN A 325 10.25 -34.22 -21.69
N GLU A 326 9.35 -35.19 -21.47
CA GLU A 326 9.22 -36.40 -22.29
C GLU A 326 8.86 -36.11 -23.76
N GLU A 327 8.16 -35.00 -24.04
CA GLU A 327 7.72 -34.64 -25.39
C GLU A 327 8.81 -33.96 -26.23
N THR A 328 9.70 -33.20 -25.57
CA THR A 328 10.70 -32.35 -26.26
C THR A 328 12.14 -32.78 -26.03
N GLY A 329 12.41 -33.64 -25.04
CA GLY A 329 13.75 -34.04 -24.62
C GLY A 329 14.55 -32.94 -23.92
N LEU A 330 13.96 -31.75 -23.73
CA LEU A 330 14.60 -30.58 -23.13
C LEU A 330 14.45 -30.56 -21.60
N THR A 331 15.34 -29.83 -20.92
CA THR A 331 15.33 -29.67 -19.47
C THR A 331 14.45 -28.49 -19.06
N GLU A 332 13.42 -28.77 -18.27
CA GLU A 332 12.58 -27.76 -17.62
C GLU A 332 12.90 -27.67 -16.12
N PHE A 333 13.09 -26.46 -15.61
CA PHE A 333 13.24 -26.25 -14.17
C PHE A 333 11.87 -26.08 -13.52
N ARG A 334 11.44 -27.05 -12.72
CA ARG A 334 10.15 -27.03 -12.01
C ARG A 334 10.35 -26.81 -10.52
N LEU A 335 9.54 -25.92 -9.92
CA LEU A 335 9.49 -25.77 -8.47
C LEU A 335 8.67 -26.91 -7.85
N THR A 336 9.35 -27.97 -7.41
CA THR A 336 8.73 -29.15 -6.80
C THR A 336 9.03 -29.24 -5.30
N GLY A 337 8.12 -29.88 -4.55
CA GLY A 337 8.30 -30.18 -3.12
C GLY A 337 8.59 -28.96 -2.24
N HIS A 338 9.75 -28.98 -1.56
CA HIS A 338 10.19 -27.95 -0.61
C HIS A 338 10.26 -26.54 -1.20
N LEU A 339 10.64 -26.40 -2.48
CA LEU A 339 10.71 -25.09 -3.16
C LEU A 339 9.35 -24.41 -3.25
N ARG A 340 8.27 -25.17 -3.43
CA ARG A 340 6.90 -24.62 -3.46
C ARG A 340 6.49 -24.07 -2.09
N TYR A 341 6.88 -24.72 -0.99
CA TYR A 341 6.65 -24.20 0.36
C TYR A 341 7.43 -22.92 0.62
N LEU A 342 8.68 -22.84 0.13
CA LEU A 342 9.48 -21.61 0.23
C LEU A 342 8.84 -20.43 -0.50
N THR A 343 8.17 -20.66 -1.65
CA THR A 343 7.43 -19.61 -2.36
C THR A 343 6.28 -19.06 -1.51
N TRP A 344 5.49 -19.93 -0.87
CA TRP A 344 4.42 -19.49 0.03
C TRP A 344 4.96 -18.78 1.26
N TYR A 345 6.04 -19.29 1.86
CA TYR A 345 6.70 -18.62 2.98
C TYR A 345 7.23 -17.22 2.58
N HIS A 346 7.81 -17.08 1.39
CA HIS A 346 8.27 -15.79 0.84
C HIS A 346 7.10 -14.80 0.65
N ALA A 347 5.95 -15.30 0.18
CA ALA A 347 4.73 -14.51 0.04
C ALA A 347 4.13 -14.07 1.39
N VAL A 348 4.07 -14.97 2.38
CA VAL A 348 3.67 -14.62 3.76
C VAL A 348 4.63 -13.58 4.36
N GLY A 349 5.94 -13.74 4.09
CA GLY A 349 6.98 -12.81 4.50
C GLY A 349 6.80 -11.39 3.92
N LEU A 350 6.21 -11.24 2.73
CA LEU A 350 5.87 -9.93 2.15
C LEU A 350 4.95 -9.14 3.07
N VAL A 351 3.85 -9.77 3.49
CA VAL A 351 2.83 -9.15 4.33
C VAL A 351 3.41 -8.87 5.72
N TRP A 352 4.05 -9.85 6.34
CA TRP A 352 4.56 -9.70 7.70
C TRP A 352 5.63 -8.62 7.83
N ILE A 353 6.62 -8.60 6.93
CA ILE A 353 7.71 -7.61 7.00
C ILE A 353 7.20 -6.21 6.67
N THR A 354 6.21 -6.08 5.78
CA THR A 354 5.54 -4.79 5.54
C THR A 354 4.87 -4.27 6.82
N GLU A 355 4.08 -5.11 7.50
CA GLU A 355 3.47 -4.76 8.79
C GLU A 355 4.52 -4.46 9.86
N PHE A 356 5.64 -5.18 9.86
CA PHE A 356 6.74 -4.94 10.79
C PHE A 356 7.40 -3.58 10.58
N ILE A 357 7.66 -3.18 9.33
CA ILE A 357 8.23 -1.86 9.01
C ILE A 357 7.27 -0.74 9.43
N LEU A 358 5.97 -0.90 9.18
CA LEU A 358 4.95 0.04 9.63
C LEU A 358 4.86 0.11 11.16
N ALA A 359 4.92 -1.04 11.85
CA ALA A 359 4.92 -1.09 13.31
C ALA A 359 6.18 -0.47 13.93
N CYS A 360 7.34 -0.57 13.27
CA CYS A 360 8.56 0.15 13.66
C CYS A 360 8.36 1.68 13.62
N GLN A 361 7.67 2.20 12.60
CA GLN A 361 7.28 3.61 12.56
C GLN A 361 6.39 3.97 13.74
N GLN A 362 5.35 3.19 14.00
CA GLN A 362 4.41 3.42 15.10
C GLN A 362 5.12 3.49 16.46
N MET A 363 5.98 2.51 16.76
CA MET A 363 6.76 2.47 18.00
C MET A 363 7.78 3.63 18.09
N THR A 364 8.40 4.01 16.98
CA THR A 364 9.36 5.13 16.94
C THR A 364 8.68 6.46 17.26
N VAL A 365 7.55 6.74 16.60
CA VAL A 365 6.76 7.95 16.84
C VAL A 365 6.22 7.95 18.27
N ALA A 366 5.65 6.83 18.72
CA ALA A 366 5.13 6.70 20.08
C ALA A 366 6.22 6.98 21.13
N GLY A 367 7.41 6.39 20.98
CA GLY A 367 8.53 6.62 21.88
C GLY A 367 8.96 8.10 21.96
N ALA A 368 8.97 8.81 20.83
CA ALA A 368 9.36 10.21 20.79
C ALA A 368 8.29 11.11 21.44
N VAL A 369 7.00 10.86 21.15
CA VAL A 369 5.87 11.61 21.72
C VAL A 369 5.77 11.38 23.23
N VAL A 370 5.91 10.13 23.70
CA VAL A 370 5.92 9.78 25.12
C VAL A 370 7.07 10.49 25.85
N THR A 371 8.28 10.45 25.26
CA THR A 371 9.45 11.14 25.83
C THR A 371 9.19 12.65 25.93
N TYR A 372 8.60 13.26 24.90
CA TYR A 372 8.24 14.68 24.93
C TYR A 372 7.15 14.98 25.97
N TYR A 373 6.13 14.14 26.09
CA TYR A 373 5.01 14.35 26.99
C TYR A 373 5.44 14.33 28.46
N PHE A 374 6.16 13.29 28.89
CA PHE A 374 6.55 13.09 30.29
C PHE A 374 7.82 13.84 30.71
N THR A 375 8.50 14.54 29.80
CA THR A 375 9.61 15.43 30.15
C THR A 375 9.09 16.81 30.53
N ARG A 376 9.18 17.20 31.81
CA ARG A 376 8.71 18.51 32.29
C ARG A 376 9.51 19.68 31.71
N ASP A 377 10.83 19.64 31.91
CA ASP A 377 11.75 20.64 31.38
C ASP A 377 12.19 20.28 29.95
N LYS A 378 11.66 21.00 28.96
CA LYS A 378 11.93 20.72 27.54
C LYS A 378 13.40 20.92 27.16
N ASN A 379 14.20 21.61 27.97
CA ASN A 379 15.65 21.74 27.76
C ASN A 379 16.41 20.43 28.05
N ARG A 380 15.80 19.51 28.81
CA ARG A 380 16.37 18.18 29.11
C ARG A 380 16.02 17.12 28.08
N LEU A 381 15.32 17.48 27.02
CA LEU A 381 15.05 16.55 25.92
C LEU A 381 16.38 16.16 25.24
N PRO A 382 16.53 14.89 24.84
CA PRO A 382 17.68 14.49 24.04
C PRO A 382 17.70 15.31 22.73
N VAL A 383 18.89 15.61 22.21
CA VAL A 383 19.09 16.46 21.02
C VAL A 383 18.20 16.06 19.84
N THR A 384 17.98 14.75 19.66
CA THR A 384 17.05 14.19 18.68
C THR A 384 16.21 13.07 19.30
N PRO A 385 15.01 13.36 19.84
CA PRO A 385 14.16 12.37 20.51
C PRO A 385 13.71 11.23 19.59
N ILE A 386 13.56 11.50 18.29
CA ILE A 386 13.25 10.47 17.28
C ILE A 386 14.38 9.45 17.16
N LEU A 387 15.63 9.91 17.00
CA LEU A 387 16.77 9.00 16.89
C LEU A 387 16.96 8.19 18.17
N SER A 388 16.79 8.81 19.34
CA SER A 388 16.80 8.09 20.62
C SER A 388 15.72 7.00 20.68
N SER A 389 14.52 7.26 20.14
CA SER A 389 13.46 6.27 20.04
C SER A 389 13.77 5.14 19.07
N VAL A 390 14.37 5.44 17.91
CA VAL A 390 14.85 4.42 16.96
C VAL A 390 15.90 3.52 17.61
N LEU A 391 16.86 4.09 18.34
CA LEU A 391 17.89 3.32 19.03
C LEU A 391 17.30 2.40 20.11
N ARG A 392 16.33 2.89 20.89
CA ARG A 392 15.60 2.05 21.87
C ARG A 392 14.80 0.94 21.19
N LEU A 393 14.14 1.24 20.07
CA LEU A 393 13.42 0.26 19.27
C LEU A 393 14.37 -0.87 18.83
N VAL A 394 15.47 -0.54 18.16
CA VAL A 394 16.43 -1.51 17.63
C VAL A 394 17.10 -2.31 18.74
N ARG A 395 17.43 -1.68 19.88
CA ARG A 395 18.16 -2.34 20.96
C ARG A 395 17.28 -3.19 21.87
N TYR A 396 16.04 -2.78 22.14
CA TYR A 396 15.23 -3.39 23.20
C TYR A 396 13.85 -3.88 22.75
N HIS A 397 13.23 -3.29 21.72
CA HIS A 397 11.80 -3.51 21.42
C HIS A 397 11.49 -4.17 20.08
N LEU A 398 12.49 -4.65 19.32
CA LEU A 398 12.26 -5.40 18.09
C LEU A 398 11.31 -6.60 18.29
N GLY A 399 11.45 -7.33 19.40
CA GLY A 399 10.58 -8.47 19.72
C GLY A 399 9.12 -8.08 19.97
N THR A 400 8.89 -6.98 20.68
CA THR A 400 7.54 -6.43 20.90
C THR A 400 6.88 -6.06 19.58
N VAL A 401 7.62 -5.35 18.71
CA VAL A 401 7.12 -4.91 17.40
C VAL A 401 6.88 -6.11 16.47
N ALA A 402 7.78 -7.09 16.45
CA ALA A 402 7.62 -8.32 15.67
C ALA A 402 6.39 -9.12 16.09
N LYS A 403 6.13 -9.23 17.40
CA LYS A 403 4.95 -9.92 17.94
C LYS A 403 3.66 -9.20 17.55
N GLY A 404 3.61 -7.87 17.70
CA GLY A 404 2.45 -7.08 17.33
C GLY A 404 2.14 -7.15 15.83
N SER A 405 3.15 -6.94 14.97
CA SER A 405 2.97 -7.02 13.51
C SER A 405 2.56 -8.42 13.02
N PHE A 406 3.04 -9.47 13.70
CA PHE A 406 2.64 -10.84 13.39
C PHE A 406 1.16 -11.10 13.68
N ILE A 407 0.63 -10.59 14.79
CA ILE A 407 -0.80 -10.74 15.14
C ILE A 407 -1.71 -10.11 14.08
N ILE A 408 -1.35 -8.93 13.56
CA ILE A 408 -2.09 -8.30 12.45
C ILE A 408 -2.03 -9.21 11.21
N THR A 409 -0.85 -9.75 10.91
CA THR A 409 -0.62 -10.61 9.75
C THR A 409 -1.48 -11.87 9.78
N LEU A 410 -1.68 -12.47 10.96
CA LEU A 410 -2.53 -13.66 11.15
C LEU A 410 -4.00 -13.42 10.77
N VAL A 411 -4.49 -12.19 10.85
CA VAL A 411 -5.87 -11.83 10.43
C VAL A 411 -5.90 -11.32 8.99
N LYS A 412 -4.86 -10.60 8.58
CA LYS A 412 -4.74 -10.01 7.24
C LYS A 412 -4.64 -11.06 6.14
N ILE A 413 -3.85 -12.12 6.34
CA ILE A 413 -3.67 -13.18 5.34
C ILE A 413 -4.99 -13.94 5.05
N PRO A 414 -5.72 -14.47 6.06
CA PRO A 414 -7.02 -15.08 5.83
C PRO A 414 -8.01 -14.16 5.13
N ARG A 415 -8.03 -12.86 5.48
CA ARG A 415 -8.88 -11.87 4.82
C ARG A 415 -8.54 -11.73 3.33
N LEU A 416 -7.25 -11.65 2.99
CA LEU A 416 -6.80 -11.59 1.60
C LEU A 416 -7.18 -12.86 0.81
N ILE A 417 -7.03 -14.05 1.42
CA ILE A 417 -7.42 -15.32 0.82
C ILE A 417 -8.93 -15.35 0.56
N LEU A 418 -9.75 -14.97 1.54
CA LEU A 418 -11.20 -14.92 1.37
C LEU A 418 -11.65 -13.90 0.32
N MET A 419 -10.99 -12.73 0.26
CA MET A 419 -11.24 -11.75 -0.80
C MET A 419 -10.90 -12.31 -2.19
N TYR A 420 -9.79 -13.04 -2.32
CA TYR A 420 -9.42 -13.71 -3.56
C TYR A 420 -10.45 -14.76 -3.96
N ILE A 421 -10.86 -15.64 -3.02
CA ILE A 421 -11.89 -16.67 -3.27
C ILE A 421 -13.22 -16.02 -3.68
N HIS A 422 -13.66 -14.97 -2.98
CA HIS A 422 -14.90 -14.27 -3.32
C HIS A 422 -14.86 -13.69 -4.74
N ASN A 423 -13.74 -13.10 -5.14
CA ASN A 423 -13.57 -12.59 -6.50
C ASN A 423 -13.58 -13.71 -7.56
N GLN A 424 -12.98 -14.86 -7.27
CA GLN A 424 -12.97 -16.02 -8.18
C GLN A 424 -14.33 -16.70 -8.30
N LEU A 425 -15.14 -16.69 -7.23
CA LEU A 425 -16.48 -17.28 -7.21
C LEU A 425 -17.58 -16.32 -7.68
N LYS A 426 -17.22 -15.08 -8.03
CA LYS A 426 -18.16 -14.06 -8.48
C LYS A 426 -18.92 -14.54 -9.72
N GLY A 427 -20.21 -14.77 -9.57
CA GLY A 427 -21.11 -15.26 -10.63
C GLY A 427 -21.32 -16.78 -10.67
N LYS A 428 -20.62 -17.57 -9.83
CA LYS A 428 -20.74 -19.04 -9.77
C LYS A 428 -21.23 -19.58 -8.42
N GLU A 429 -21.48 -18.71 -7.45
CA GLU A 429 -21.85 -19.06 -6.06
C GLU A 429 -23.35 -18.94 -5.76
N ASN A 430 -23.85 -19.81 -4.87
CA ASN A 430 -25.20 -19.71 -4.30
C ASN A 430 -25.31 -18.51 -3.34
N ALA A 431 -26.54 -17.99 -3.15
CA ALA A 431 -26.79 -16.81 -2.31
C ALA A 431 -26.25 -16.93 -0.86
N PHE A 432 -26.34 -18.13 -0.26
CA PHE A 432 -25.82 -18.40 1.08
C PHE A 432 -24.29 -18.28 1.15
N ALA A 433 -23.56 -18.87 0.20
CA ALA A 433 -22.09 -18.80 0.14
C ALA A 433 -21.61 -17.35 -0.05
N ARG A 434 -22.30 -16.58 -0.91
CA ARG A 434 -22.05 -15.14 -1.07
C ARG A 434 -22.21 -14.37 0.23
N CYS A 435 -23.31 -14.61 0.96
CA CYS A 435 -23.60 -13.95 2.22
C CYS A 435 -22.56 -14.30 3.29
N LEU A 436 -22.20 -15.59 3.41
CA LEU A 436 -21.20 -16.06 4.36
C LEU A 436 -19.82 -15.44 4.08
N LEU A 437 -19.35 -15.48 2.82
CA LEU A 437 -18.06 -14.90 2.44
C LEU A 437 -18.00 -13.40 2.73
N LYS A 438 -19.05 -12.64 2.35
CA LYS A 438 -19.12 -11.20 2.66
C LYS A 438 -19.09 -10.93 4.16
N THR A 439 -19.83 -11.71 4.95
CA THR A 439 -19.86 -11.57 6.41
C THR A 439 -18.48 -11.86 7.02
N CYS A 440 -17.83 -12.97 6.65
CA CYS A 440 -16.48 -13.30 7.13
C CYS A 440 -15.44 -12.25 6.74
N ILE A 441 -15.46 -11.76 5.50
CA ILE A 441 -14.57 -10.68 5.04
C ILE A 441 -14.79 -9.41 5.86
N CYS A 442 -16.05 -9.04 6.13
CA CYS A 442 -16.39 -7.89 6.96
C CYS A 442 -15.88 -8.07 8.40
N CYS A 443 -16.14 -9.22 9.04
CA CYS A 443 -15.67 -9.49 10.39
C CYS A 443 -14.14 -9.44 10.51
N LEU A 444 -13.42 -10.04 9.56
CA LEU A 444 -11.95 -9.97 9.54
C LEU A 444 -11.44 -8.56 9.24
N TRP A 445 -12.15 -7.78 8.42
CA TRP A 445 -11.83 -6.37 8.20
C TRP A 445 -11.96 -5.56 9.49
N CYS A 446 -13.06 -5.73 10.22
CA CYS A 446 -13.28 -5.09 11.51
C CYS A 446 -12.23 -5.52 12.55
N LEU A 447 -11.92 -6.82 12.60
CA LEU A 447 -10.90 -7.35 13.50
C LEU A 447 -9.51 -6.79 13.16
N GLU A 448 -9.13 -6.73 11.88
CA GLU A 448 -7.88 -6.12 11.44
C GLU A 448 -7.81 -4.65 11.85
N LYS A 449 -8.89 -3.88 11.71
CA LYS A 449 -8.94 -2.47 12.14
C LYS A 449 -8.82 -2.32 13.66
N CYS A 450 -9.52 -3.15 14.42
CA CYS A 450 -9.42 -3.16 15.88
C CYS A 450 -8.00 -3.53 16.35
N LEU A 451 -7.39 -4.55 15.74
CA LEU A 451 -6.02 -4.97 16.06
C LEU A 451 -4.99 -3.90 15.70
N ASN A 452 -5.12 -3.23 14.56
CA ASN A 452 -4.24 -2.11 14.20
C ASN A 452 -4.32 -0.98 15.25
N TYR A 453 -5.54 -0.62 15.66
CA TYR A 453 -5.75 0.40 16.68
C TYR A 453 -5.20 -0.04 18.06
N LEU A 454 -5.45 -1.28 18.47
CA LEU A 454 -4.93 -1.82 19.73
C LEU A 454 -3.40 -1.89 19.71
N ASN A 455 -2.79 -2.35 18.61
CA ASN A 455 -1.34 -2.44 18.48
C ASN A 455 -0.68 -1.07 18.61
N GLN A 456 -1.22 -0.06 17.94
CA GLN A 456 -0.75 1.32 18.05
C GLN A 456 -0.70 1.79 19.51
N ASN A 457 -1.78 1.57 20.25
CA ASN A 457 -1.88 1.93 21.66
C ASN A 457 -1.00 1.04 22.56
N ALA A 458 -0.83 -0.24 22.22
CA ALA A 458 0.07 -1.14 22.93
C ALA A 458 1.54 -0.71 22.80
N TYR A 459 1.97 -0.21 21.64
CA TYR A 459 3.31 0.35 21.45
C TYR A 459 3.51 1.64 22.26
N ALA A 460 2.50 2.50 22.32
CA ALA A 460 2.52 3.67 23.19
C ALA A 460 2.63 3.29 24.67
N ALA A 461 1.84 2.34 25.15
CA ALA A 461 1.95 1.81 26.51
C ALA A 461 3.30 1.12 26.77
N THR A 462 3.86 0.42 25.76
CA THR A 462 5.21 -0.15 25.83
C THR A 462 6.25 0.95 26.02
N ALA A 463 6.14 2.06 25.29
CA ALA A 463 7.06 3.19 25.40
C ALA A 463 6.99 3.90 26.77
N ILE A 464 5.84 3.85 27.44
CA ILE A 464 5.64 4.43 28.79
C ILE A 464 6.19 3.49 29.86
N ASN A 465 5.75 2.22 29.87
CA ASN A 465 6.01 1.28 30.97
C ASN A 465 7.23 0.38 30.75
N SER A 466 7.81 0.38 29.54
CA SER A 466 8.91 -0.51 29.13
C SER A 466 8.59 -2.01 29.30
N THR A 467 7.33 -2.41 29.06
CA THR A 467 6.84 -3.80 29.23
C THR A 467 6.72 -4.57 27.92
N SER A 468 6.43 -5.87 28.00
CA SER A 468 6.22 -6.72 26.82
C SER A 468 4.88 -6.41 26.13
N PHE A 469 4.77 -6.72 24.82
CA PHE A 469 3.60 -6.41 24.01
C PHE A 469 2.25 -6.81 24.64
N CYS A 470 2.12 -8.05 25.17
CA CYS A 470 0.84 -8.52 25.72
C CYS A 470 0.45 -7.77 27.00
N THR A 471 1.43 -7.46 27.85
CA THR A 471 1.19 -6.67 29.06
C THR A 471 0.73 -5.26 28.68
N SER A 472 1.47 -4.59 27.79
CA SER A 472 1.12 -3.24 27.34
C SER A 472 -0.21 -3.18 26.58
N ALA A 473 -0.52 -4.19 25.77
CA ALA A 473 -1.80 -4.29 25.06
C ALA A 473 -2.98 -4.43 26.03
N ARG A 474 -2.83 -5.25 27.09
CA ARG A 474 -3.85 -5.37 28.13
C ARG A 474 -4.08 -4.03 28.84
N ASP A 475 -3.01 -3.37 29.27
CA ASP A 475 -3.09 -2.10 29.99
C ASP A 475 -3.72 -1.01 29.13
N ALA A 476 -3.29 -0.89 27.86
CA ALA A 476 -3.86 0.02 26.90
C ALA A 476 -5.35 -0.26 26.66
N PHE A 477 -5.73 -1.52 26.46
CA PHE A 477 -7.12 -1.91 26.25
C PHE A 477 -8.03 -1.52 27.42
N VAL A 478 -7.61 -1.79 28.66
CA VAL A 478 -8.37 -1.43 29.86
C VAL A 478 -8.61 0.09 29.93
N ILE A 479 -7.57 0.89 29.70
CA ILE A 479 -7.67 2.37 29.73
C ILE A 479 -8.60 2.90 28.63
N LEU A 480 -8.53 2.31 27.44
CA LEU A 480 -9.36 2.70 26.30
C LEU A 480 -10.84 2.36 26.52
N VAL A 481 -11.14 1.18 27.07
CA VAL A 481 -12.52 0.76 27.35
C VAL A 481 -13.13 1.60 28.48
N GLU A 482 -12.38 1.90 29.54
CA GLU A 482 -12.81 2.82 30.61
C GLU A 482 -13.18 4.23 30.08
N ASN A 483 -12.63 4.61 28.92
CA ASN A 483 -12.85 5.91 28.28
C ASN A 483 -13.45 5.79 26.86
N ALA A 484 -14.20 4.72 26.57
CA ALA A 484 -14.61 4.35 25.21
C ALA A 484 -15.31 5.50 24.44
N LEU A 485 -16.21 6.24 25.08
CA LEU A 485 -16.90 7.38 24.45
C LEU A 485 -15.94 8.51 24.06
N ARG A 486 -14.88 8.75 24.85
CA ARG A 486 -13.86 9.77 24.53
C ARG A 486 -13.05 9.34 23.33
N VAL A 487 -12.61 8.08 23.34
CA VAL A 487 -11.87 7.44 22.25
C VAL A 487 -12.66 7.53 20.95
N ALA A 488 -13.92 7.08 20.96
CA ALA A 488 -14.77 7.08 19.78
C ALA A 488 -14.97 8.49 19.19
N THR A 489 -15.13 9.50 20.06
CA THR A 489 -15.28 10.89 19.60
C THR A 489 -14.00 11.43 18.97
N ILE A 490 -12.84 11.18 19.60
CA ILE A 490 -11.54 11.66 19.11
C ILE A 490 -11.22 11.04 17.76
N ASN A 491 -11.41 9.72 17.62
CA ASN A 491 -11.16 9.02 16.37
C ASN A 491 -12.13 9.49 15.28
N ALA A 492 -13.45 9.59 15.55
CA ALA A 492 -14.41 10.03 14.55
C ALA A 492 -14.17 11.46 14.05
N VAL A 493 -13.93 12.41 14.98
CA VAL A 493 -13.64 13.81 14.62
C VAL A 493 -12.27 13.92 13.93
N GLY A 494 -11.28 13.18 14.43
CA GLY A 494 -9.94 13.19 13.85
C GLY A 494 -9.92 12.62 12.43
N ASP A 495 -10.53 11.47 12.21
CA ASP A 495 -10.69 10.85 10.90
C ASP A 495 -11.36 11.80 9.91
N PHE A 496 -12.42 12.49 10.35
CA PHE A 496 -13.11 13.47 9.52
C PHE A 496 -12.20 14.66 9.14
N VAL A 497 -11.49 15.25 10.11
CA VAL A 497 -10.58 16.38 9.87
C VAL A 497 -9.44 15.97 8.94
N LEU A 498 -8.84 14.80 9.17
CA LEU A 498 -7.75 14.28 8.35
C LEU A 498 -8.25 13.89 6.96
N PHE A 499 -9.48 13.39 6.83
CA PHE A 499 -10.11 13.13 5.53
C PHE A 499 -10.31 14.42 4.74
N LEU A 500 -10.86 15.48 5.34
CA LEU A 500 -11.02 16.77 4.67
C LEU A 500 -9.66 17.34 4.25
N GLY A 501 -8.64 17.16 5.09
CA GLY A 501 -7.26 17.51 4.77
C GLY A 501 -6.75 16.84 3.50
N LYS A 502 -6.99 15.53 3.33
CA LYS A 502 -6.63 14.78 2.11
C LYS A 502 -7.35 15.35 0.89
N ILE A 503 -8.65 15.61 1.00
CA ILE A 503 -9.44 16.18 -0.09
C ILE A 503 -8.90 17.56 -0.48
N LEU A 504 -8.61 18.44 0.48
CA LEU A 504 -8.08 19.78 0.23
C LEU A 504 -6.74 19.75 -0.53
N ILE A 505 -5.83 18.85 -0.15
CA ILE A 505 -4.54 18.70 -0.84
C ILE A 505 -4.79 18.21 -2.28
N VAL A 506 -5.60 17.15 -2.45
CA VAL A 506 -5.89 16.60 -3.78
C VAL A 506 -6.55 17.63 -4.67
N THR A 507 -7.59 18.34 -4.21
CA THR A 507 -8.29 19.35 -5.03
C THR A 507 -7.40 20.54 -5.36
N SER A 508 -6.57 21.01 -4.42
CA SER A 508 -5.64 22.12 -4.68
C SER A 508 -4.58 21.73 -5.72
N THR A 509 -4.02 20.51 -5.61
CA THR A 509 -3.06 19.99 -6.60
C THR A 509 -3.70 19.69 -7.94
N ALA A 510 -4.94 19.20 -7.95
CA ALA A 510 -5.70 18.95 -9.17
C ALA A 510 -6.03 20.26 -9.89
N PHE A 511 -6.43 21.30 -9.14
CA PHE A 511 -6.69 22.62 -9.70
C PHE A 511 -5.43 23.21 -10.34
N ALA A 512 -4.31 23.18 -9.63
CA ALA A 512 -3.01 23.60 -10.20
C ALA A 512 -2.63 22.75 -11.42
N GLY A 513 -2.88 21.44 -11.36
CA GLY A 513 -2.62 20.50 -12.45
C GLY A 513 -3.46 20.80 -13.70
N VAL A 514 -4.75 21.08 -13.54
CA VAL A 514 -5.62 21.52 -14.64
C VAL A 514 -5.08 22.82 -15.23
N MET A 515 -4.78 23.83 -14.42
CA MET A 515 -4.28 25.12 -14.93
C MET A 515 -2.95 24.98 -15.70
N LEU A 516 -2.05 24.10 -15.26
CA LEU A 516 -0.74 23.91 -15.89
C LEU A 516 -0.78 22.96 -17.10
N LEU A 517 -1.60 21.90 -17.06
CA LEU A 517 -1.65 20.89 -18.12
C LEU A 517 -2.64 21.26 -19.25
N ASN A 518 -3.68 22.03 -18.95
CA ASN A 518 -4.71 22.44 -19.91
C ASN A 518 -4.23 23.54 -20.89
N TYR A 519 -3.03 24.10 -20.69
CA TYR A 519 -2.61 25.30 -21.41
C TYR A 519 -2.49 25.10 -22.94
N GLN A 520 -2.25 23.89 -23.47
CA GLN A 520 -2.13 23.65 -24.93
C GLN A 520 -2.49 22.22 -25.41
N ARG A 521 -3.26 21.41 -24.67
CA ARG A 521 -3.49 19.98 -25.03
C ARG A 521 -4.95 19.55 -25.03
N ASP A 522 -5.29 18.61 -25.91
CA ASP A 522 -6.60 17.97 -25.97
C ASP A 522 -6.96 17.26 -24.65
N TYR A 523 -8.26 17.22 -24.32
CA TYR A 523 -8.79 16.67 -23.06
C TYR A 523 -8.27 15.26 -22.73
N ALA A 524 -8.18 14.39 -23.73
CA ALA A 524 -7.74 13.00 -23.55
C ALA A 524 -6.25 12.88 -23.17
N GLU A 525 -5.42 13.88 -23.50
CA GLU A 525 -3.98 13.80 -23.33
C GLU A 525 -3.51 14.24 -21.93
N TRP A 526 -4.20 15.18 -21.29
CA TRP A 526 -3.83 15.66 -19.94
C TRP A 526 -4.56 14.96 -18.79
N LEU A 527 -5.65 14.23 -19.06
CA LEU A 527 -6.44 13.54 -18.04
C LEU A 527 -5.63 12.46 -17.30
N LEU A 528 -4.84 11.64 -18.00
CA LEU A 528 -4.03 10.60 -17.35
C LEU A 528 -2.90 11.20 -16.49
N PRO A 529 -2.06 12.14 -16.99
CA PRO A 529 -1.11 12.87 -16.13
C PRO A 529 -1.77 13.47 -14.89
N LEU A 530 -2.95 14.09 -15.03
CA LEU A 530 -3.69 14.65 -13.90
C LEU A 530 -4.14 13.55 -12.92
N ALA A 531 -4.65 12.42 -13.41
CA ALA A 531 -5.05 11.30 -12.57
C ALA A 531 -3.85 10.73 -11.78
N ILE A 532 -2.68 10.63 -12.40
CA ILE A 532 -1.43 10.22 -11.74
C ILE A 532 -1.05 11.21 -10.63
N VAL A 533 -1.11 12.52 -10.91
CA VAL A 533 -0.84 13.57 -9.92
C VAL A 533 -1.83 13.51 -8.76
N CYS A 534 -3.13 13.36 -9.03
CA CYS A 534 -4.17 13.24 -8.00
C CYS A 534 -3.96 12.00 -7.12
N LEU A 535 -3.64 10.86 -7.72
CA LEU A 535 -3.34 9.62 -7.00
C LEU A 535 -2.11 9.81 -6.11
N PHE A 536 -1.02 10.35 -6.66
CA PHE A 536 0.19 10.62 -5.90
C PHE A 536 -0.06 11.60 -4.75
N SER A 537 -0.79 12.69 -5.01
CA SER A 537 -1.18 13.69 -4.03
C SER A 537 -1.97 13.09 -2.87
N PHE A 538 -2.93 12.20 -3.17
CA PHE A 538 -3.68 11.47 -2.15
C PHE A 538 -2.77 10.56 -1.30
N LEU A 539 -1.84 9.83 -1.93
CA LEU A 539 -0.90 8.95 -1.22
C LEU A 539 0.03 9.75 -0.30
N VAL A 540 0.57 10.86 -0.78
CA VAL A 540 1.42 11.77 0.02
C VAL A 540 0.63 12.33 1.20
N ALA A 541 -0.56 12.88 0.95
CA ALA A 541 -1.43 13.39 2.00
C ALA A 541 -1.75 12.30 3.05
N HIS A 542 -2.05 11.07 2.60
CA HIS A 542 -2.30 9.95 3.49
C HIS A 542 -1.10 9.63 4.39
N CYS A 543 0.11 9.57 3.84
CA CYS A 543 1.31 9.24 4.60
C CYS A 543 1.62 10.27 5.70
N PHE A 544 1.57 11.55 5.37
CA PHE A 544 1.84 12.64 6.31
C PHE A 544 0.77 12.76 7.40
N LEU A 545 -0.50 12.74 7.00
CA LEU A 545 -1.62 12.86 7.92
C LEU A 545 -1.76 11.64 8.84
N SER A 546 -1.33 10.45 8.40
CA SER A 546 -1.26 9.26 9.25
C SER A 546 -0.26 9.41 10.41
N ILE A 547 0.87 10.12 10.22
CA ILE A 547 1.78 10.42 11.34
C ILE A 547 1.10 11.34 12.35
N PHE A 548 0.34 12.33 11.87
CA PHE A 548 -0.42 13.23 12.74
C PHE A 548 -1.45 12.47 13.57
N GLU A 549 -2.19 11.55 12.95
CA GLU A 549 -3.13 10.63 13.60
C GLU A 549 -2.46 9.84 14.74
N ILE A 550 -1.32 9.21 14.45
CA ILE A 550 -0.52 8.47 15.42
C ILE A 550 -0.11 9.36 16.61
N VAL A 551 0.31 10.60 16.37
CA VAL A 551 0.71 11.52 17.44
C VAL A 551 -0.48 11.87 18.33
N VAL A 552 -1.65 12.13 17.75
CA VAL A 552 -2.88 12.43 18.52
C VAL A 552 -3.28 11.23 19.38
N ASP A 553 -3.25 10.02 18.84
CA ASP A 553 -3.59 8.80 19.58
C ASP A 553 -2.65 8.58 20.78
N VAL A 554 -1.34 8.73 20.56
CA VAL A 554 -0.34 8.59 21.63
C VAL A 554 -0.52 9.65 22.70
N LEU A 555 -0.78 10.91 22.31
CA LEU A 555 -1.05 12.00 23.26
C LEU A 555 -2.31 11.74 24.07
N PHE A 556 -3.36 11.20 23.43
CA PHE A 556 -4.58 10.83 24.12
C PHE A 556 -4.32 9.74 25.17
N LEU A 557 -3.57 8.68 24.83
CA LEU A 557 -3.23 7.63 25.78
C LEU A 557 -2.38 8.18 26.94
N CYS A 558 -1.39 9.02 26.64
CA CYS A 558 -0.58 9.68 27.67
C CYS A 558 -1.45 10.53 28.61
N PHE A 559 -2.41 11.29 28.05
CA PHE A 559 -3.39 12.06 28.82
C PHE A 559 -4.26 11.17 29.70
N ALA A 560 -4.80 10.08 29.17
CA ALA A 560 -5.61 9.15 29.95
C ALA A 560 -4.83 8.56 31.13
N ILE A 561 -3.58 8.14 30.90
CA ILE A 561 -2.67 7.62 31.95
C ILE A 561 -2.35 8.71 32.98
N ASP A 562 -1.96 9.91 32.54
CA ASP A 562 -1.64 11.04 33.41
C ASP A 562 -2.84 11.40 34.31
N THR A 563 -4.06 11.42 33.76
CA THR A 563 -5.28 11.67 34.54
C THR A 563 -5.64 10.56 35.53
N LYS A 564 -5.19 9.32 35.29
CA LYS A 564 -5.49 8.15 36.13
C LYS A 564 -4.56 8.07 37.34
N TYR A 565 -3.28 8.40 37.16
CA TYR A 565 -2.26 8.22 38.21
C TYR A 565 -1.86 9.51 38.92
N ASN A 566 -2.04 10.67 38.29
CA ASN A 566 -1.75 11.97 38.88
C ASN A 566 -3.05 12.68 39.29
N ASP A 567 -3.02 13.41 40.40
CA ASP A 567 -4.16 14.13 40.97
C ASP A 567 -3.91 15.64 41.08
N GLY A 568 -2.68 16.10 40.82
CA GLY A 568 -2.27 17.50 40.89
C GLY A 568 -1.73 17.92 42.25
N THR A 569 -1.63 16.99 43.21
CA THR A 569 -1.03 17.25 44.52
C THR A 569 0.50 17.33 44.43
N PRO A 570 1.19 17.96 45.40
CA PRO A 570 2.65 18.00 45.43
C PRO A 570 3.24 16.59 45.35
N GLY A 571 4.06 16.32 44.33
CA GLY A 571 4.62 14.98 44.05
C GLY A 571 3.82 14.14 43.06
N LYS A 572 2.55 14.47 42.80
CA LYS A 572 1.67 13.87 41.77
C LYS A 572 1.12 14.91 40.81
N GLU A 573 1.98 15.84 40.43
CA GLU A 573 1.66 16.90 39.47
C GLU A 573 1.50 16.35 38.05
N PHE A 574 0.57 16.94 37.30
CA PHE A 574 0.33 16.60 35.91
C PHE A 574 1.49 16.95 35.00
N PHE A 575 1.73 16.08 34.01
CA PHE A 575 2.70 16.31 32.94
C PHE A 575 2.09 16.99 31.72
N MET A 576 0.76 16.92 31.57
CA MET A 576 0.03 17.46 30.43
C MET A 576 0.21 18.98 30.22
N ASP A 577 0.12 19.43 28.96
CA ASP A 577 0.14 20.86 28.61
C ASP A 577 -1.05 21.61 29.24
N LYS A 578 -0.87 22.90 29.54
CA LYS A 578 -1.92 23.78 30.09
C LYS A 578 -3.21 23.74 29.27
N ALA A 579 -3.12 23.61 27.94
CA ALA A 579 -4.29 23.49 27.06
C ALA A 579 -5.16 22.25 27.38
N LEU A 580 -4.54 21.15 27.82
CA LEU A 580 -5.26 19.93 28.24
C LEU A 580 -5.80 20.06 29.67
N MET A 581 -5.09 20.76 30.56
CA MET A 581 -5.53 20.99 31.94
C MET A 581 -6.83 21.82 32.01
N VAL A 582 -6.92 22.91 31.24
CA VAL A 582 -8.12 23.78 31.25
C VAL A 582 -9.38 23.01 30.84
N ASN A 583 -9.27 22.14 29.84
CA ASN A 583 -10.38 21.30 29.39
C ASN A 583 -10.72 20.16 30.36
N ARG A 584 -9.84 19.82 31.30
CA ARG A 584 -10.14 18.94 32.45
C ARG A 584 -10.90 19.69 33.55
N SER A 585 -10.54 20.93 33.86
CA SER A 585 -11.17 21.71 34.94
C SER A 585 -12.66 21.98 34.68
N GLY A 586 -13.04 22.26 33.42
CA GLY A 586 -14.45 22.33 33.01
C GLY A 586 -15.21 21.00 33.05
N LEU A 587 -14.49 19.89 33.23
CA LEU A 587 -15.05 18.54 33.39
C LEU A 587 -15.31 18.18 34.87
N LEU A 588 -14.46 18.66 35.79
CA LEU A 588 -14.55 18.39 37.25
C LEU A 588 -15.65 19.21 37.94
N LEU A 589 -15.95 20.43 37.47
CA LEU A 589 -17.04 21.28 37.98
C LEU A 589 -18.46 20.68 37.86
N LEU A 590 -18.62 19.53 37.17
CA LEU A 590 -19.89 18.80 37.04
C LEU A 590 -19.80 17.34 37.49
N ALA A 591 -18.62 16.88 37.93
CA ALA A 591 -18.42 15.53 38.47
C ALA A 591 -18.36 15.50 40.01
N THR A 592 -18.34 16.66 40.66
CA THR A 592 -18.69 16.76 42.08
C THR A 592 -20.21 16.69 42.20
N PRO A 593 -20.79 15.68 42.89
CA PRO A 593 -22.11 15.90 43.47
C PRO A 593 -21.92 17.09 44.39
N THR A 594 -22.76 18.12 44.22
CA THR A 594 -22.94 19.15 45.22
C THR A 594 -23.30 18.46 46.54
N CYS A 595 -22.31 18.13 47.36
CA CYS A 595 -22.47 18.01 48.79
C CYS A 595 -22.71 19.43 49.30
N PHE A 596 -23.95 19.90 49.15
CA PHE A 596 -24.54 20.81 50.10
C PHE A 596 -24.69 20.01 51.41
N HIS A 597 -23.71 20.10 52.29
CA HIS A 597 -23.97 19.95 53.71
C HIS A 597 -24.05 21.36 54.29
N LEU A 598 -25.14 21.56 55.04
CA LEU A 598 -25.55 22.81 55.70
C LEU A 598 -24.40 23.52 56.42
#